data_AF-A0A5E9AQS5-F1
#
_entry.id   AF-A0A5E9AQS5-F1
#
_cell.length_a   1.000
_cell.length_b   1.000
_cell.length_c   1.000
_cell.angle_alpha   90.00
_cell.angle_beta   90.00
_cell.angle_gamma   90.00
#
_symmetry.space_group_name_H-M   'P 1'
#
loop_
_entity.id
_entity.type
_entity.pdbx_description
1 polymer ?
#
loop_
_entity_poly.entity_id
_entity_poly.type
_entity_poly.pdbx_seq_one_letter_code
_entity_poly.pdbx_strand_id
1 'polypeptide(L)' 'HADGAVIIRRNDTLWRISRRVYGHGTRFSTIYLANKDQIRDPDRIWPGQVFKVPSKSKEGEDADMKAMGEQMTAPKTE' A
#
# COMPACT_ATOMS: atom_id res chain seq x y z
N HIS A 1 -11.43 10.12 5.37
CA HIS A 1 -10.08 9.79 4.88
C HIS A 1 -10.29 9.14 3.53
N ALA A 2 -9.67 9.65 2.46
CA ALA A 2 -9.62 8.90 1.21
C ALA A 2 -8.48 7.91 1.36
N ASP A 3 -8.72 6.63 1.13
CA ASP A 3 -7.69 5.59 1.18
C ASP A 3 -7.51 5.08 -0.25
N GLY A 4 -6.26 5.01 -0.73
CA GLY A 4 -5.97 4.40 -2.02
C GLY A 4 -5.91 2.87 -1.90
N ALA A 5 -5.97 2.16 -3.04
CA ALA A 5 -5.72 0.72 -3.05
C ALA A 5 -4.70 0.33 -4.12
N VAL A 6 -3.75 -0.47 -3.64
CA VAL A 6 -2.63 -1.19 -4.24
C VAL A 6 -2.85 -2.56 -4.86
N ILE A 7 -2.84 -2.78 -6.19
CA ILE A 7 -2.70 -4.18 -6.66
C ILE A 7 -1.24 -4.65 -6.66
N ILE A 8 -0.98 -5.74 -5.93
CA ILE A 8 0.33 -6.37 -5.83
C ILE A 8 0.63 -7.09 -7.14
N ARG A 9 1.78 -6.79 -7.75
CA ARG A 9 2.29 -7.50 -8.92
C ARG A 9 3.43 -8.44 -8.53
N ARG A 10 3.83 -9.29 -9.47
CA ARG A 10 4.99 -10.15 -9.29
C ARG A 10 6.22 -9.29 -9.00
N ASN A 11 6.96 -9.66 -7.96
CA ASN A 11 8.16 -8.97 -7.48
C ASN A 11 7.89 -7.61 -6.78
N ASP A 12 6.65 -7.30 -6.39
CA ASP A 12 6.38 -6.20 -5.46
C ASP A 12 6.59 -6.61 -4.00
N THR A 13 6.98 -5.62 -3.19
CA THR A 13 7.12 -5.75 -1.74
C THR A 13 6.47 -4.55 -1.07
N LEU A 14 6.01 -4.72 0.17
CA LEU A 14 5.43 -3.63 0.97
C LEU A 14 6.41 -2.44 1.07
N TRP A 15 7.71 -2.73 1.19
CA TRP A 15 8.77 -1.72 1.21
C TRP A 15 8.84 -0.91 -0.08
N ARG A 16 8.79 -1.58 -1.25
CA ARG A 16 8.87 -0.92 -2.55
C ARG A 16 7.63 -0.08 -2.84
N ILE A 17 6.47 -0.57 -2.42
CA ILE A 17 5.19 0.16 -2.52
C ILE A 17 5.25 1.40 -1.64
N SER A 18 5.64 1.23 -0.38
CA SER A 18 5.81 2.33 0.58
C SER A 18 6.78 3.39 0.07
N ARG A 19 7.91 2.97 -0.50
CA ARG A 19 8.91 3.91 -1.05
C ARG A 19 8.36 4.74 -2.20
N ARG A 20 7.49 4.17 -3.04
CA ARG A 20 6.87 4.91 -4.15
C ARG A 20 5.80 5.88 -3.63
N VAL A 21 4.96 5.42 -2.71
CA VAL A 21 3.82 6.22 -2.22
C VAL A 21 4.23 7.28 -1.20
N TYR A 22 5.01 6.91 -0.20
CA TYR A 22 5.41 7.82 0.89
C TYR A 22 6.83 8.37 0.70
N GLY A 23 7.52 8.07 -0.40
CA GLY A 23 8.94 8.38 -0.58
C GLY A 23 9.89 7.51 0.26
N HIS A 24 9.41 6.95 1.37
CA HIS A 24 10.19 6.20 2.35
C HIS A 24 9.74 4.75 2.47
N GLY A 25 10.66 3.82 2.18
CA GLY A 25 10.37 2.38 2.28
C GLY A 25 10.09 1.89 3.70
N THR A 26 10.62 2.58 4.72
CA THR A 26 10.39 2.29 6.15
C THR A 26 8.94 2.47 6.58
N ARG A 27 8.11 3.17 5.80
CA ARG A 27 6.67 3.39 6.09
C ARG A 27 5.78 2.22 5.67
N PHE A 28 6.36 1.11 5.24
CA PHE A 28 5.64 -0.10 4.91
C PHE A 28 4.80 -0.61 6.09
N SER A 29 5.22 -0.32 7.34
CA SER A 29 4.46 -0.59 8.55
C SER A 29 3.06 0.04 8.54
N THR A 30 2.89 1.22 7.94
CA THR A 30 1.57 1.86 7.78
C THR A 30 0.66 1.02 6.88
N ILE A 31 1.20 0.58 5.73
CA ILE A 31 0.48 -0.29 4.78
C ILE A 31 0.16 -1.64 5.42
N TYR A 32 1.14 -2.23 6.11
CA TYR A 32 0.96 -3.49 6.82
C TYR A 32 -0.15 -3.38 7.87
N LEU A 33 -0.16 -2.34 8.69
CA LEU A 33 -1.19 -2.15 9.71
C LEU A 33 -2.58 -1.93 9.10
N ALA A 34 -2.68 -1.18 8.01
CA ALA A 34 -3.94 -0.98 7.29
C ALA A 34 -4.50 -2.27 6.67
N ASN A 35 -3.63 -3.27 6.44
CA ASN A 35 -3.98 -4.56 5.84
C ASN A 35 -3.70 -5.73 6.75
N LYS A 36 -3.52 -5.51 8.07
CA LYS A 36 -3.14 -6.58 9.01
C LYS A 36 -4.15 -7.73 9.04
N ASP A 37 -5.40 -7.43 8.72
CA ASP A 37 -6.47 -8.40 8.55
C ASP A 37 -6.25 -9.33 7.34
N GLN A 38 -5.68 -8.80 6.25
CA GLN A 38 -5.40 -9.52 5.00
C GLN A 38 -4.00 -10.14 4.95
N ILE A 39 -3.03 -9.54 5.65
CA ILE A 39 -1.62 -9.92 5.65
C ILE A 39 -1.32 -10.70 6.93
N ARG A 40 -1.32 -12.02 6.82
CA ARG A 40 -0.88 -12.89 7.92
C ARG A 40 0.63 -12.85 8.13
N ASP A 41 1.37 -12.81 7.04
CA ASP A 41 2.84 -12.74 7.02
C ASP A 41 3.26 -11.68 5.99
N PRO A 42 4.01 -10.62 6.40
CA PRO A 42 4.43 -9.55 5.49
C PRO A 42 5.40 -10.04 4.41
N ASP A 43 6.12 -11.15 4.64
CA ASP A 43 6.99 -11.82 3.67
C ASP A 43 6.22 -12.74 2.71
N ARG A 44 4.96 -13.06 3.00
CA ARG A 44 4.09 -13.90 2.14
C ARG A 44 2.98 -13.06 1.53
N ILE A 45 3.35 -12.32 0.49
CA ILE A 45 2.41 -11.61 -0.35
C ILE A 45 2.44 -12.18 -1.77
N TRP A 46 1.27 -12.26 -2.40
CA TRP A 46 1.09 -12.86 -3.71
C TRP A 46 0.57 -11.84 -4.72
N PRO A 47 0.95 -11.97 -6.01
CA PRO A 47 0.41 -11.15 -7.08
C PRO A 47 -1.11 -11.29 -7.18
N GLY A 48 -1.80 -10.18 -7.44
CA GLY A 48 -3.26 -10.09 -7.53
C GLY A 48 -3.94 -9.68 -6.22
N GLN A 49 -3.23 -9.67 -5.10
CA GLN A 49 -3.76 -9.12 -3.85
C GLN A 49 -3.95 -7.60 -3.95
N VAL A 50 -4.97 -7.08 -3.27
CA VAL A 50 -5.25 -5.65 -3.21
C VAL A 50 -5.04 -5.14 -1.79
N PHE A 51 -4.05 -4.27 -1.59
CA PHE A 51 -3.74 -3.70 -0.30
C PHE A 51 -4.14 -2.23 -0.22
N LYS A 52 -4.81 -1.87 0.87
CA LYS A 52 -5.17 -0.49 1.21
C LYS A 52 -3.91 0.31 1.52
N VAL A 53 -3.82 1.51 0.97
CA VAL A 53 -2.71 2.43 1.20
C VAL A 53 -3.29 3.73 1.76
N PRO A 54 -3.15 3.97 3.07
CA PRO A 54 -3.69 5.18 3.71
C PRO A 54 -3.07 6.45 3.12
N SER A 55 -3.88 7.49 2.88
CA SER A 55 -3.36 8.77 2.39
C SER A 55 -2.46 9.50 3.39
N LYS A 56 -2.54 9.14 4.68
CA LYS A 56 -1.66 9.66 5.70
C LYS A 56 -0.92 8.54 6.38
N SER A 57 0.40 8.67 6.45
CA SER A 57 1.21 7.82 7.32
C SER A 57 0.92 8.10 8.79
N LYS A 58 1.30 7.18 9.68
CA LYS A 58 1.18 7.39 11.14
C LYS A 58 1.87 8.65 11.65
N GLU A 59 2.84 9.17 10.91
CA GLU A 59 3.62 10.37 11.27
C GLU A 59 3.10 11.64 10.57
N GLY A 60 1.95 11.57 9.89
CA GLY A 60 1.27 12.73 9.31
C GLY A 60 1.69 13.10 7.88
N GLU A 61 2.54 12.30 7.24
CA GLU A 61 2.98 12.54 5.87
C GLU A 61 1.94 12.09 4.85
N ASP A 62 1.78 12.88 3.78
CA ASP A 62 0.82 12.65 2.71
C ASP A 62 1.36 11.60 1.72
N ALA A 63 0.49 10.70 1.29
CA ALA A 63 0.76 9.68 0.31
C ALA A 63 0.70 10.25 -1.11
N ASP A 64 1.81 10.22 -1.85
CA ASP A 64 1.78 10.48 -3.29
C ASP A 64 1.18 9.25 -4.00
N MET A 65 -0.14 9.27 -4.14
CA MET A 65 -0.86 8.22 -4.86
C MET A 65 -0.51 8.23 -6.36
N LYS A 66 -0.14 9.38 -6.93
CA LYS A 66 0.25 9.48 -8.34
C LYS A 66 1.44 8.56 -8.70
N ALA A 67 2.37 8.32 -7.78
CA ALA A 67 3.51 7.44 -7.97
C ALA A 67 3.18 5.97 -8.28
N MET A 68 1.95 5.52 -7.98
CA MET A 68 1.53 4.13 -8.25
C MET A 68 0.86 3.93 -9.62
N GLY A 69 0.58 5.00 -10.38
CA GLY A 69 0.10 4.93 -11.77
C GLY A 69 -0.89 3.79 -12.05
N GLU A 70 -0.55 2.90 -12.97
CA GLU A 70 -1.37 1.73 -13.38
C GLU A 70 -1.50 0.61 -12.33
N GLN A 71 -0.81 0.68 -11.19
CA GLN A 71 -1.05 -0.20 -10.03
C GLN A 71 -2.15 0.34 -9.10
N MET A 72 -2.63 1.54 -9.42
CA MET A 72 -3.89 2.15 -9.04
C MET A 72 -5.10 1.23 -9.09
N THR A 73 -5.51 0.56 -8.02
CA THR A 73 -6.90 0.07 -7.95
C THR A 73 -7.75 1.13 -7.30
N ALA A 74 -8.78 1.62 -7.99
CA ALA A 74 -9.85 2.34 -7.31
C ALA A 74 -10.45 1.38 -6.28
N PRO A 75 -10.52 1.74 -4.99
CA PRO A 75 -11.28 0.92 -4.05
C PRO A 75 -12.71 0.89 -4.58
N LYS A 76 -13.14 -0.26 -5.09
CA LYS A 76 -14.56 -0.51 -5.33
C LYS A 76 -15.15 -0.69 -3.94
N THR A 77 -15.44 0.42 -3.28
CA THR A 77 -16.31 0.46 -2.11
C THR A 77 -17.71 0.19 -2.65
N GLU A 78 -18.17 -1.05 -2.54
CA GLU A 78 -19.60 -1.37 -2.56
C GLU A 78 -20.25 -0.95 -1.25
#